data_AF-A0A9X3VAT5-F1
#
_entry.id   AF-A0A9X3VAT5-F1
#
_cell.length_a   1.000
_cell.length_b   1.000
_cell.length_c   1.000
_cell.angle_alpha   90.00
_cell.angle_beta   90.00
_cell.angle_gamma   90.00
#
_symmetry.space_group_name_H-M   'P 1'
#
loop_
_entity.id
_entity.type
_entity.pdbx_description
1 polymer ?
#
loop_
_entity_poly.entity_id
_entity_poly.type
_entity_poly.pdbx_seq_one_letter_code
_entity_poly.pdbx_strand_id
1 'polypeptide(L)'
;MTTKHSHRPARHSRHRQSARPTGVVPANVQDALKEAMRAENVPEGDFDDLLWILAQESSGVVGTRNPKSTARGLFQLLQAQYGLNPNGERSFGNAVEECQGGIRYIYGRYHSAKRARMFWEKHHWY
;
A
#
# COMPACT_ATOMS: atom_id res chain seq x y z
N MET A 1 29.62 11.49 -50.84
CA MET A 1 28.22 11.51 -50.36
C MET A 1 28.21 11.03 -48.92
N THR A 2 27.98 11.91 -47.95
CA THR A 2 28.03 11.61 -46.51
C THR A 2 26.65 11.22 -45.98
N THR A 3 26.48 9.96 -45.58
CA THR A 3 25.24 9.49 -44.95
C THR A 3 25.29 9.78 -43.45
N LYS A 4 24.51 10.78 -43.00
CA LYS A 4 24.29 11.07 -41.58
C LYS A 4 23.41 9.97 -40.97
N HIS A 5 24.00 9.09 -40.15
CA HIS A 5 23.21 8.21 -39.29
C HIS A 5 22.75 9.01 -38.06
N SER A 6 21.49 9.43 -38.06
CA SER A 6 20.84 10.03 -36.90
C SER A 6 20.67 8.98 -35.80
N HIS A 7 21.19 9.29 -34.61
CA HIS A 7 20.90 8.58 -33.37
C HIS A 7 19.39 8.58 -33.12
N ARG A 8 18.79 7.40 -32.99
CA ARG A 8 17.42 7.24 -32.50
C ARG A 8 17.49 7.22 -30.97
N PRO A 9 17.06 8.25 -30.24
CA PRO A 9 16.97 8.17 -28.79
C PRO A 9 15.93 7.10 -28.43
N ALA A 10 16.31 6.20 -27.54
CA ALA A 10 15.44 5.16 -27.02
C ALA A 10 14.21 5.80 -26.35
N ARG A 11 13.02 5.55 -26.88
CA ARG A 11 11.77 6.04 -26.32
C ARG A 11 11.36 5.16 -25.12
N HIS A 12 12.05 5.34 -24.00
CA HIS A 12 11.58 4.82 -22.71
C HIS A 12 10.50 5.75 -22.14
N SER A 13 9.34 5.83 -22.79
CA SER A 13 8.14 6.38 -22.15
C SER A 13 7.56 5.31 -21.22
N ARG A 14 8.20 5.09 -20.08
CA ARG A 14 7.57 4.42 -18.93
C ARG A 14 6.58 5.41 -18.36
N HIS A 15 5.28 5.11 -18.48
CA HIS A 15 4.23 5.78 -17.73
C HIS A 15 4.59 5.65 -16.23
N ARG A 16 5.14 6.70 -15.61
CA ARG A 16 5.18 6.79 -14.16
C ARG A 16 3.73 6.92 -13.73
N GLN A 17 3.12 5.85 -13.23
CA GLN A 17 1.91 6.00 -12.42
C GLN A 17 2.29 6.94 -11.28
N SER A 18 1.69 8.12 -11.28
CA SER A 18 1.91 9.09 -10.22
C SER A 18 1.32 8.53 -8.93
N ALA A 19 2.01 8.70 -7.81
CA ALA A 19 1.50 8.27 -6.52
C ALA A 19 0.12 8.90 -6.27
N ARG A 20 -0.82 8.10 -5.76
CA ARG A 20 -2.15 8.56 -5.37
C ARG A 20 -2.01 9.51 -4.18
N PRO A 21 -2.73 10.65 -4.18
CA PRO A 21 -2.69 11.57 -3.04
C PRO A 21 -3.39 10.93 -1.83
N THR A 22 -2.87 11.15 -0.61
CA THR A 22 -3.48 10.62 0.63
C THR A 22 -4.88 11.14 0.89
N GLY A 23 -5.23 12.32 0.36
CA GLY A 23 -6.57 12.90 0.46
C GLY A 23 -7.70 12.09 -0.18
N VAL A 24 -7.39 11.04 -0.95
CA VAL A 24 -8.41 10.11 -1.45
C VAL A 24 -8.93 9.16 -0.37
N VAL A 25 -8.19 9.00 0.73
CA VAL A 25 -8.56 8.06 1.80
C VAL A 25 -9.66 8.68 2.67
N PRO A 26 -10.83 8.04 2.80
CA PRO A 26 -11.94 8.56 3.61
C PRO A 26 -11.58 8.75 5.08
N ALA A 27 -12.16 9.76 5.74
CA ALA A 27 -11.86 10.10 7.14
C ALA A 27 -12.08 8.92 8.10
N ASN A 28 -13.16 8.15 7.91
CA ASN A 28 -13.44 6.96 8.74
C ASN A 28 -12.35 5.89 8.61
N VAL A 29 -11.67 5.79 7.45
CA VAL A 29 -10.56 4.85 7.25
C VAL A 29 -9.27 5.41 7.85
N GLN A 30 -9.07 6.72 7.82
CA GLN A 30 -7.96 7.36 8.55
C GLN A 30 -8.08 7.14 10.05
N ASP A 31 -9.29 7.25 10.60
CA ASP A 31 -9.54 7.00 12.03
C ASP A 31 -9.37 5.52 12.38
N ALA A 32 -9.83 4.60 11.51
CA ALA A 32 -9.57 3.18 11.65
C ALA A 32 -8.06 2.84 11.61
N LEU A 33 -7.28 3.52 10.77
CA LEU A 33 -5.83 3.38 10.73
C LEU A 33 -5.19 3.83 12.05
N LYS A 34 -5.61 4.98 12.61
CA LYS A 34 -5.12 5.45 13.93
C LYS A 34 -5.48 4.46 15.04
N GLU A 35 -6.68 3.89 15.01
CA GLU A 35 -7.11 2.87 15.97
C GLU A 35 -6.26 1.60 15.86
N ALA A 36 -6.04 1.10 14.65
CA ALA A 36 -5.17 -0.04 14.41
C ALA A 36 -3.73 0.24 14.85
N MET A 37 -3.18 1.44 14.60
CA MET A 37 -1.85 1.82 15.08
C MET A 37 -1.76 1.76 16.60
N ARG A 38 -2.77 2.26 17.32
CA ARG A 38 -2.83 2.15 18.78
C ARG A 38 -2.89 0.69 19.24
N ALA A 39 -3.73 -0.13 18.60
CA ALA A 39 -3.87 -1.55 18.93
C ALA A 39 -2.58 -2.35 18.70
N GLU A 40 -1.80 -2.00 17.67
CA GLU A 40 -0.54 -2.64 17.31
C GLU A 40 0.69 -1.99 17.99
N ASN A 41 0.48 -1.01 18.88
CA ASN A 41 1.55 -0.24 19.56
C ASN A 41 2.54 0.43 18.58
N VAL A 42 2.03 0.92 17.44
CA VAL A 42 2.81 1.63 16.43
C VAL A 42 2.88 3.13 16.77
N PRO A 43 4.08 3.76 16.68
CA PRO A 43 4.23 5.19 16.92
C PRO A 43 3.38 6.05 15.97
N GLU A 44 2.81 7.15 16.48
CA GLU A 44 2.00 8.08 15.68
C GLU A 44 2.77 8.69 14.51
N GLY A 45 4.10 8.84 14.64
CA GLY A 45 4.97 9.35 13.59
C GLY A 45 4.99 8.51 12.30
N ASP A 46 4.51 7.25 12.34
CA ASP A 46 4.40 6.38 11.18
C ASP A 46 3.07 6.57 10.41
N PHE A 47 2.14 7.39 10.93
CA PHE A 47 0.80 7.55 10.36
C PHE A 47 0.85 7.99 8.89
N ASP A 48 1.65 9.00 8.55
CA ASP A 48 1.69 9.55 7.19
C ASP A 48 2.22 8.53 6.17
N ASP A 49 3.21 7.72 6.56
CA ASP A 49 3.76 6.69 5.69
C ASP A 49 2.79 5.51 5.51
N LEU A 50 2.09 5.09 6.58
CA LEU A 50 1.05 4.07 6.50
C LEU A 50 -0.15 4.54 5.67
N LEU A 51 -0.59 5.78 5.86
CA LEU A 51 -1.69 6.38 5.12
C LEU A 51 -1.34 6.49 3.63
N TRP A 52 -0.09 6.87 3.34
CA TRP A 52 0.40 6.94 1.97
C TRP A 52 0.38 5.57 1.29
N ILE A 53 0.85 4.51 1.95
CA ILE A 53 0.82 3.14 1.42
C ILE A 53 -0.62 2.70 1.19
N LEU A 54 -1.49 2.85 2.19
CA LEU A 54 -2.92 2.51 2.08
C LEU A 54 -3.59 3.21 0.89
N ALA A 55 -3.27 4.49 0.66
CA ALA A 55 -3.76 5.24 -0.49
C ALA A 55 -3.30 4.59 -1.82
N GLN A 56 -2.04 4.16 -1.91
CA GLN A 56 -1.54 3.47 -3.12
C GLN A 56 -2.24 2.14 -3.37
N GLU A 57 -2.42 1.35 -2.32
CA GLU A 57 -2.92 -0.02 -2.41
C GLU A 57 -4.42 -0.06 -2.76
N SER A 58 -5.24 0.71 -2.05
CA SER A 58 -6.71 0.58 -2.13
C SER A 58 -7.46 1.89 -2.32
N SER A 59 -6.77 3.03 -2.28
CA SER A 59 -7.40 4.36 -2.16
C SER A 59 -8.32 4.49 -0.94
N GLY A 60 -8.16 3.63 0.08
CA GLY A 60 -9.02 3.61 1.26
C GLY A 60 -10.34 2.87 1.05
N VAL A 61 -10.49 2.06 0.01
CA VAL A 61 -11.71 1.25 -0.19
C VAL A 61 -11.59 -0.06 0.60
N VAL A 62 -12.31 -0.14 1.72
CA VAL A 62 -12.35 -1.30 2.62
C VAL A 62 -12.81 -2.55 1.87
N GLY A 63 -12.18 -3.71 2.13
CA GLY A 63 -12.59 -4.98 1.54
C GLY A 63 -12.29 -5.13 0.04
N THR A 64 -11.61 -4.16 -0.58
CA THR A 64 -11.27 -4.18 -2.01
C THR A 64 -10.58 -5.46 -2.41
N ARG A 65 -11.05 -6.10 -3.47
CA ARG A 65 -10.45 -7.31 -4.02
C ARG A 65 -9.85 -7.02 -5.39
N ASN A 66 -8.60 -7.42 -5.58
CA ASN A 66 -8.00 -7.40 -6.90
C ASN A 66 -8.58 -8.56 -7.75
N PRO A 67 -9.11 -8.31 -8.96
CA PRO A 67 -9.67 -9.37 -9.81
C PRO A 67 -8.60 -10.31 -10.41
N LYS A 68 -7.33 -9.92 -10.40
CA LYS A 68 -6.22 -10.64 -11.05
C LYS A 68 -5.31 -11.37 -10.07
N SER A 69 -5.52 -11.21 -8.76
CA SER A 69 -4.69 -11.83 -7.73
C SER A 69 -5.53 -12.13 -6.48
N THR A 70 -4.88 -12.68 -5.46
CA THR A 70 -5.48 -12.84 -4.13
C THR A 70 -5.31 -11.60 -3.26
N ALA A 71 -4.87 -10.47 -3.81
CA ALA A 71 -4.72 -9.25 -3.05
C ALA A 71 -6.08 -8.72 -2.58
N ARG A 72 -6.20 -8.42 -1.29
CA ARG A 72 -7.46 -7.96 -0.68
C ARG A 72 -7.25 -6.96 0.46
N GLY A 73 -8.25 -6.10 0.63
CA GLY A 73 -8.37 -5.14 1.72
C GLY A 73 -7.53 -3.88 1.57
N LEU A 74 -7.51 -3.06 2.61
CA LEU A 74 -6.90 -1.73 2.62
C LEU A 74 -5.42 -1.71 2.23
N PHE A 75 -4.67 -2.75 2.60
CA PHE A 75 -3.25 -2.92 2.31
C PHE A 75 -2.96 -4.03 1.28
N GLN A 76 -3.99 -4.51 0.57
CA GLN A 76 -3.85 -5.48 -0.53
C GLN A 76 -3.03 -6.73 -0.16
N LEU A 77 -3.26 -7.28 1.04
CA LEU A 77 -2.62 -8.51 1.50
C LEU A 77 -2.95 -9.67 0.55
N LEU A 78 -1.97 -10.51 0.25
CA LEU A 78 -2.15 -11.77 -0.46
C LEU A 78 -2.72 -12.85 0.46
N GLN A 79 -3.31 -13.91 -0.10
CA GLN A 79 -3.96 -14.98 0.67
C GLN A 79 -3.08 -15.56 1.79
N ALA A 80 -1.78 -15.75 1.53
CA ALA A 80 -0.84 -16.28 2.53
C ALA A 80 -0.66 -15.36 3.75
N GLN A 81 -1.03 -14.08 3.63
CA GLN A 81 -0.91 -13.05 4.66
C GLN A 81 -2.24 -12.76 5.36
N TYR A 82 -3.36 -13.37 4.93
CA TYR A 82 -4.67 -13.10 5.53
C TYR A 82 -4.71 -13.39 7.03
N GLY A 83 -3.95 -14.40 7.50
CA GLY A 83 -3.82 -14.72 8.92
C GLY A 83 -3.16 -13.62 9.77
N LEU A 84 -2.59 -12.57 9.14
CA LEU A 84 -2.13 -11.40 9.86
C LEU A 84 -3.27 -10.52 10.33
N ASN A 85 -4.44 -10.56 9.69
CA ASN A 85 -5.62 -9.91 10.23
C ASN A 85 -6.07 -10.63 11.53
N PRO A 86 -6.61 -9.91 12.53
CA PRO A 86 -7.10 -10.51 13.78
C PRO A 86 -8.03 -11.71 13.63
N ASN A 87 -8.91 -11.70 12.63
CA ASN A 87 -9.88 -12.77 12.34
C ASN A 87 -9.63 -13.44 10.98
N GLY A 88 -8.42 -13.35 10.45
CA GLY A 88 -8.06 -13.95 9.17
C GLY A 88 -8.85 -13.34 8.01
N GLU A 89 -9.39 -14.20 7.15
CA GLU A 89 -10.20 -13.76 6.00
C GLU A 89 -11.53 -13.09 6.41
N ARG A 90 -12.04 -13.36 7.62
CA ARG A 90 -13.29 -12.74 8.10
C ARG A 90 -13.14 -11.26 8.44
N SER A 91 -11.90 -10.79 8.59
CA SER A 91 -11.60 -9.38 8.84
C SER A 91 -11.87 -8.48 7.64
N PHE A 92 -11.93 -9.02 6.43
CA PHE A 92 -12.18 -8.19 5.25
C PHE A 92 -13.60 -7.63 5.23
N GLY A 93 -13.71 -6.30 5.18
CA GLY A 93 -14.93 -5.55 5.45
C GLY A 93 -14.88 -4.76 6.77
N ASN A 94 -13.94 -5.06 7.66
CA ASN A 94 -13.67 -4.29 8.88
C ASN A 94 -12.39 -3.47 8.69
N ALA A 95 -12.52 -2.14 8.64
CA ALA A 95 -11.41 -1.23 8.36
C ALA A 95 -10.29 -1.31 9.39
N VAL A 96 -10.60 -1.44 10.69
CA VAL A 96 -9.60 -1.51 11.76
C VAL A 96 -8.80 -2.81 11.61
N GLU A 97 -9.49 -3.93 11.44
CA GLU A 97 -8.83 -5.24 11.35
C GLU A 97 -7.97 -5.38 10.08
N GLU A 98 -8.42 -4.84 8.95
CA GLU A 98 -7.62 -4.77 7.72
C GLU A 98 -6.37 -3.89 7.90
N CYS A 99 -6.49 -2.76 8.61
CA CYS A 99 -5.35 -1.93 8.97
C CYS A 99 -4.38 -2.67 9.89
N GLN A 100 -4.86 -3.44 10.88
CA GLN A 100 -3.99 -4.25 11.74
C GLN A 100 -3.20 -5.28 10.95
N GLY A 101 -3.83 -6.02 10.04
CA GLY A 101 -3.11 -6.97 9.18
C GLY A 101 -2.07 -6.29 8.28
N GLY A 102 -2.42 -5.14 7.70
CA GLY A 102 -1.49 -4.32 6.92
C GLY A 102 -0.28 -3.84 7.72
N ILE A 103 -0.51 -3.33 8.93
CA ILE A 103 0.54 -2.90 9.86
C ILE A 103 1.46 -4.07 10.21
N ARG A 104 0.89 -5.21 10.62
CA ARG A 104 1.66 -6.42 10.96
C ARG A 104 2.50 -6.91 9.80
N TYR A 105 1.98 -6.87 8.58
CA TYR A 105 2.74 -7.20 7.37
C TYR A 105 3.90 -6.23 7.16
N ILE A 106 3.62 -4.92 7.19
CA ILE A 106 4.62 -3.86 6.99
C ILE A 106 5.76 -3.98 8.00
N TYR A 107 5.42 -4.13 9.28
CA TYR A 107 6.41 -4.23 10.35
C TYR A 107 7.15 -5.57 10.37
N GLY A 108 6.47 -6.67 10.04
CA GLY A 108 7.08 -7.99 9.93
C GLY A 108 8.09 -8.08 8.78
N ARG A 109 7.87 -7.36 7.68
CA ARG A 109 8.72 -7.41 6.48
C ARG A 109 9.75 -6.28 6.40
N TYR A 110 9.37 -5.06 6.76
CA TYR A 110 10.17 -3.84 6.54
C TYR A 110 10.64 -3.18 7.84
N HIS A 111 10.15 -3.63 9.00
CA HIS A 111 10.45 -3.11 10.33
C HIS A 111 10.02 -1.65 10.62
N SER A 112 9.56 -0.88 9.63
CA SER A 112 8.91 0.42 9.82
C SER A 112 8.11 0.84 8.58
N ALA A 113 7.13 1.74 8.77
CA ALA A 113 6.34 2.27 7.66
C ALA A 113 7.21 3.07 6.67
N LYS A 114 8.15 3.87 7.18
CA LYS A 114 9.11 4.61 6.35
C LYS A 114 9.92 3.71 5.42
N ARG A 115 10.41 2.56 5.92
CA ARG A 115 11.15 1.59 5.10
C ARG A 115 10.27 0.95 4.03
N ALA A 116 9.03 0.62 4.38
CA ALA A 116 8.05 0.09 3.44
C ALA A 116 7.74 1.11 2.32
N ARG A 117 7.51 2.38 2.67
CA ARG A 117 7.27 3.45 1.70
C ARG A 117 8.47 3.64 0.77
N MET A 118 9.69 3.76 1.31
CA MET A 118 10.90 3.91 0.49
C MET A 118 11.08 2.72 -0.46
N PHE A 119 10.77 1.50 0.00
CA PHE A 119 10.78 0.32 -0.84
C PHE A 119 9.75 0.43 -1.98
N TRP A 120 8.50 0.82 -1.66
CA TRP A 120 7.44 1.03 -2.65
C TRP A 120 7.85 2.07 -3.70
N GLU A 121 8.34 3.24 -3.25
CA GLU A 121 8.77 4.35 -4.14
C GLU A 121 9.91 3.93 -5.07
N LYS A 122 10.82 3.06 -4.61
CA LYS A 122 11.95 2.55 -5.39
C LYS A 122 11.56 1.48 -6.40
N HIS A 123 10.66 0.58 -6.01
CA HIS A 123 10.34 -0.61 -6.81
C HIS A 123 9.10 -0.44 -7.69
N HIS A 124 8.26 0.57 -7.41
CA HIS A 124 6.94 0.73 -8.02
C HIS A 124 6.09 -0.55 -7.94
N TRP A 125 6.32 -1.36 -6.90
CA TRP A 125 5.61 -2.60 -6.68
C TRP A 125 4.43 -2.32 -5.78
N TYR A 126 3.23 -2.38 -6.35
CA TYR A 126 2.18 -3.40 -6.12
C TYR A 126 1.03 -3.18 -7.12
#